data_AF-A0A813PGV4-F1
#
_entry.id   AF-A0A813PGV4-F1
#
_cell.length_a   1.000
_cell.length_b   1.000
_cell.length_c   1.000
_cell.angle_alpha   90.00
_cell.angle_beta   90.00
_cell.angle_gamma   90.00
#
_symmetry.space_group_name_H-M   'P 1'
#
loop_
_entity.id
_entity.type
_entity.pdbx_description
1 polymer ?
#
loop_
_entity_poly.entity_id
_entity_poly.type
_entity_poly.pdbx_seq_one_letter_code
_entity_poly.pdbx_strand_id
1 'polypeptide(L)'
;MDITDFESDPLSSVCLHSTIDTNTLKKKTFLLGIDEAGRGPVLGPMVYSAFFCDESQISILQQLGCADSKQLTEVVRSNIFSQYESHNEHLGFVVKVLSPHTISTSMLR
;
A
#
# COMPACT_ATOMS: atom_id res chain seq x y z
N MET A 1 -1.36 8.34 -5.68
CA MET A 1 -1.96 8.16 -4.35
C MET A 1 -2.13 9.52 -3.72
N ASP A 2 -3.35 9.86 -3.32
CA ASP A 2 -3.62 11.12 -2.60
C ASP A 2 -3.39 10.89 -1.11
N ILE A 3 -2.57 11.74 -0.49
CA ILE A 3 -2.24 11.67 0.95
C ILE A 3 -2.68 12.95 1.69
N THR A 4 -3.45 13.82 1.03
CA THR A 4 -3.87 15.12 1.57
C THR A 4 -4.59 14.99 2.91
N ASP A 5 -5.38 13.94 3.12
CA ASP A 5 -6.02 13.64 4.40
C ASP A 5 -5.00 13.52 5.54
N PHE A 6 -3.88 12.81 5.31
CA PHE A 6 -2.82 12.65 6.32
C PHE A 6 -2.04 13.95 6.54
N GLU A 7 -1.81 14.71 5.47
CA GLU A 7 -1.13 16.01 5.57
C GLU A 7 -1.98 17.04 6.33
N SER A 8 -3.31 16.94 6.23
CA SER A 8 -4.25 17.83 6.92
C SER A 8 -4.36 17.54 8.43
N ASP A 9 -4.26 16.27 8.84
CA ASP A 9 -4.27 15.85 10.24
C ASP A 9 -3.29 14.68 10.48
N PRO A 10 -2.00 14.99 10.73
CA PRO A 10 -0.97 13.97 10.94
C PRO A 10 -1.07 13.27 12.31
N LEU A 11 -1.98 13.73 13.19
CA LEU A 11 -2.24 13.06 14.47
C LEU A 11 -3.20 11.87 14.28
N SER A 12 -4.02 11.91 13.25
CA SER A 12 -4.95 10.83 12.91
C SER A 12 -4.28 9.74 12.06
N SER A 13 -4.76 8.50 12.22
CA SER A 13 -4.34 7.39 11.37
C SER A 13 -5.28 7.26 10.19
N VAL A 14 -4.79 7.43 8.96
CA VAL A 14 -5.62 7.39 7.74
C VAL A 14 -5.61 6.01 7.06
N CYS A 15 -6.65 5.74 6.26
CA CYS A 15 -6.73 4.56 5.41
C CYS A 15 -6.85 5.04 3.96
N LEU A 16 -5.94 4.59 3.10
CA LEU A 16 -5.89 4.91 1.69
C LEU A 16 -6.11 3.62 0.90
N HIS A 17 -6.86 3.65 -0.18
CA HIS A 17 -7.09 2.44 -0.98
C HIS A 17 -7.20 2.77 -2.46
N SER A 18 -6.94 1.79 -3.31
CA SER A 18 -7.18 1.93 -4.74
C SER A 18 -8.68 2.01 -5.04
N THR A 19 -9.01 2.63 -6.15
CA THR A 19 -10.37 2.63 -6.71
C THR A 19 -10.54 1.38 -7.56
N ILE A 20 -10.99 0.28 -6.96
CA ILE A 20 -11.37 -0.94 -7.68
C ILE A 20 -12.87 -1.23 -7.52
N ASP A 21 -13.51 -1.70 -8.58
CA ASP A 21 -14.91 -2.11 -8.51
C ASP A 21 -15.04 -3.40 -7.68
N THR A 22 -15.70 -3.28 -6.53
CA THR A 22 -15.99 -4.38 -5.61
C THR A 22 -16.80 -5.53 -6.26
N ASN A 23 -17.54 -5.26 -7.33
CA ASN A 23 -18.25 -6.31 -8.07
C ASN A 23 -17.30 -7.21 -8.87
N THR A 24 -16.19 -6.65 -9.36
CA THR A 24 -15.12 -7.40 -10.02
C THR A 24 -14.39 -8.28 -9.02
N LEU A 25 -14.20 -7.80 -7.78
CA LEU A 25 -13.58 -8.58 -6.70
C LEU A 25 -14.34 -9.86 -6.36
N LYS A 26 -15.68 -9.82 -6.33
CA LYS A 26 -16.52 -10.96 -5.92
C LYS A 26 -16.53 -12.13 -6.89
N LYS A 27 -16.01 -11.96 -8.11
CA LYS A 27 -16.08 -12.97 -9.18
C LYS A 27 -14.77 -13.70 -9.42
N LYS A 28 -13.69 -13.33 -8.74
CA LYS A 28 -12.34 -13.83 -9.01
C LYS A 28 -11.62 -14.21 -7.72
N THR A 29 -10.60 -15.05 -7.86
CA THR A 29 -9.65 -15.37 -6.78
C THR A 29 -8.51 -14.36 -6.81
N PHE A 30 -8.15 -13.85 -5.63
CA PHE A 30 -7.06 -12.89 -5.47
C PHE A 30 -6.00 -13.44 -4.54
N LEU A 31 -4.74 -13.17 -4.89
CA LEU A 31 -3.59 -13.34 -4.01
C LEU A 31 -3.38 -12.04 -3.24
N LEU A 32 -3.20 -12.13 -1.93
CA LEU A 32 -3.00 -10.98 -1.04
C LEU A 32 -1.60 -11.05 -0.42
N GLY A 33 -0.83 -9.97 -0.58
CA GLY A 33 0.42 -9.73 0.14
C GLY A 33 0.22 -8.62 1.18
N ILE A 34 0.85 -8.77 2.35
CA ILE A 34 0.84 -7.77 3.43
C ILE A 34 2.28 -7.46 3.80
N ASP A 35 2.59 -6.18 3.94
CA ASP A 35 3.93 -5.72 4.34
C ASP A 35 3.85 -4.39 5.11
N GLU A 36 4.91 -4.08 5.84
CA GLU A 36 5.03 -2.85 6.63
C GLU A 36 6.31 -2.04 6.35
N ALA A 37 6.24 -0.74 6.59
CA ALA A 37 7.37 0.17 6.58
C ALA A 37 7.33 1.10 7.80
N GLY A 38 8.50 1.52 8.29
CA GLY A 38 8.58 2.49 9.40
C GLY A 38 8.46 1.88 10.80
N ARG A 39 8.75 0.58 10.99
CA ARG A 39 8.73 -0.06 12.32
C ARG A 39 9.85 0.40 13.26
N GLY A 40 11.04 0.65 12.71
CA GLY A 40 12.26 0.94 13.47
C GLY A 40 12.50 2.40 13.87
N PRO A 41 12.13 3.41 13.05
CA PRO A 41 12.31 4.82 13.41
C PRO A 41 11.60 5.20 14.71
N VAL A 42 12.24 6.07 15.49
CA VAL A 42 11.65 6.67 16.70
C VAL A 42 10.62 7.76 16.34
N LEU A 43 10.82 8.40 15.19
CA LEU A 43 9.97 9.47 14.69
C LEU A 43 9.32 9.05 13.38
N GLY A 44 8.13 9.60 13.13
CA GLY A 44 7.37 9.37 11.91
C GLY A 44 6.35 8.23 12.03
N PRO A 45 5.43 8.14 11.06
CA PRO A 45 4.38 7.14 11.07
C PRO A 45 4.92 5.75 10.76
N MET A 46 4.16 4.73 11.16
CA MET A 46 4.32 3.36 10.67
C MET A 46 3.26 3.09 9.61
N VAL A 47 3.64 2.49 8.50
CA VAL A 47 2.73 2.25 7.37
C VAL A 47 2.56 0.75 7.19
N TYR A 48 1.31 0.28 7.22
CA TYR A 48 0.93 -1.05 6.79
C TYR A 48 0.34 -0.99 5.39
N SER A 49 0.66 -1.96 4.56
CA SER A 49 0.06 -2.11 3.24
C SER A 49 -0.42 -3.53 3.01
N ALA A 50 -1.53 -3.64 2.31
CA ALA A 50 -2.06 -4.87 1.76
C ALA A 50 -2.22 -4.66 0.26
N PHE A 51 -1.59 -5.50 -0.55
CA PHE A 51 -1.66 -5.46 -2.00
C PHE A 51 -2.29 -6.75 -2.50
N PHE A 52 -3.25 -6.66 -3.41
CA PHE A 52 -3.91 -7.83 -3.99
C PHE A 52 -3.83 -7.85 -5.51
N CYS A 53 -3.74 -9.05 -6.05
CA CYS A 53 -3.61 -9.32 -7.48
C CYS A 53 -4.52 -10.48 -7.86
N ASP A 54 -5.26 -10.32 -8.96
CA ASP A 54 -5.98 -11.40 -9.63
C ASP A 54 -5.01 -12.54 -9.93
N GLU A 55 -5.29 -13.74 -9.41
CA GLU A 55 -4.41 -14.91 -9.54
C GLU A 55 -4.06 -15.20 -11.00
N SER A 56 -5.01 -14.96 -11.92
CA SER A 56 -4.81 -15.17 -13.36
C SER A 56 -3.86 -14.15 -14.03
N GLN A 57 -3.57 -13.04 -13.36
CA GLN A 57 -2.77 -11.92 -13.87
C GLN A 57 -1.48 -11.69 -13.08
N ILE A 58 -1.03 -12.69 -12.32
CA ILE A 58 0.20 -12.58 -11.52
C ILE A 58 1.44 -12.21 -12.34
N SER A 59 1.46 -12.56 -13.63
CA SER A 59 2.55 -12.21 -14.56
C SER A 59 2.73 -10.69 -14.72
N ILE A 60 1.69 -9.88 -14.48
CA ILE A 60 1.80 -8.42 -14.50
C ILE A 60 2.82 -7.95 -13.46
N LEU A 61 2.85 -8.56 -12.27
CA LEU A 61 3.80 -8.18 -11.22
C LEU A 61 5.26 -8.43 -11.64
N GLN A 62 5.50 -9.49 -12.41
CA GLN A 62 6.82 -9.80 -12.95
C GLN A 62 7.22 -8.79 -14.04
N GLN A 63 6.27 -8.40 -14.90
CA GLN A 63 6.48 -7.41 -15.97
C GLN A 63 6.77 -6.01 -15.42
N LEU A 64 6.11 -5.63 -14.32
CA LEU A 64 6.35 -4.39 -13.61
C LEU A 64 7.72 -4.36 -12.92
N GLY A 65 8.43 -5.48 -12.84
CA GLY A 65 9.74 -5.56 -12.19
C GLY A 65 9.66 -5.42 -10.67
N CYS A 66 8.55 -5.83 -10.06
CA CYS A 66 8.39 -5.86 -8.61
C CYS A 66 9.39 -6.87 -8.01
N ALA A 67 10.57 -6.38 -7.62
CA ALA A 67 11.64 -7.14 -6.96
C ALA A 67 11.76 -6.72 -5.48
N ASP A 68 12.70 -7.34 -4.73
CA ASP A 68 12.98 -6.99 -3.33
C ASP A 68 13.23 -5.47 -3.18
N SER A 69 12.43 -4.83 -2.33
CA SER A 69 12.39 -3.37 -2.12
C SER A 69 13.73 -2.77 -1.72
N LYS A 70 14.65 -3.61 -1.20
CA LYS A 70 16.01 -3.22 -0.77
C LYS A 70 16.96 -2.88 -1.92
N GLN A 71 16.61 -3.22 -3.16
CA GLN A 71 17.42 -2.88 -4.34
C GLN A 71 16.82 -1.76 -5.20
N LEU A 72 15.61 -1.29 -4.87
CA LEU A 72 14.88 -0.31 -5.67
C LEU A 72 15.08 1.11 -5.12
N THR A 73 15.54 2.00 -6.00
CA THR A 73 15.59 3.44 -5.71
C THR A 73 14.17 4.00 -5.56
N GLU A 74 14.04 5.14 -4.89
CA GLU A 74 12.74 5.83 -4.75
C GLU A 74 12.09 6.11 -6.10
N VAL A 75 12.88 6.57 -7.08
CA VAL A 75 12.42 6.85 -8.45
C VAL A 75 11.86 5.59 -9.11
N VAL A 76 12.53 4.43 -8.96
CA VAL A 76 12.06 3.18 -9.53
C VAL A 76 10.75 2.73 -8.86
N ARG A 77 10.63 2.87 -7.54
CA ARG A 77 9.38 2.57 -6.82
C ARG A 77 8.21 3.44 -7.29
N SER A 78 8.44 4.74 -7.47
CA SER A 78 7.42 5.66 -8.00
C SER A 78 7.00 5.32 -9.43
N ASN A 79 7.95 4.88 -10.28
CA ASN A 79 7.65 4.44 -11.65
C ASN A 79 6.85 3.13 -11.68
N ILE A 80 7.19 2.17 -10.81
CA ILE A 80 6.41 0.92 -10.69
C ILE A 80 4.98 1.25 -10.23
N PHE A 81 4.85 2.14 -9.25
CA PHE A 81 3.54 2.55 -8.74
C PHE A 81 2.71 3.31 -9.78
N SER A 82 3.31 4.14 -10.63
CA SER A 82 2.58 4.81 -11.71
C SER A 82 2.14 3.83 -12.80
N GLN A 83 2.94 2.82 -13.11
CA GLN A 83 2.57 1.75 -14.04
C GLN A 83 1.47 0.82 -13.50
N TYR A 84 1.28 0.76 -12.19
CA TYR A 84 0.18 0.03 -11.59
C TYR A 84 -1.19 0.65 -11.97
N GLU A 85 -1.29 1.98 -12.14
CA GLU A 85 -2.57 2.65 -12.42
C GLU A 85 -3.23 2.18 -13.73
N SER A 86 -2.44 1.69 -14.69
CA SER A 86 -2.96 1.11 -15.94
C SER A 86 -3.54 -0.31 -15.79
N HIS A 87 -3.38 -0.94 -14.62
CA HIS A 87 -3.80 -2.32 -14.34
C HIS A 87 -4.79 -2.42 -13.15
N ASN A 88 -5.47 -1.32 -12.81
CA ASN A 88 -6.40 -1.19 -11.68
C ASN A 88 -7.60 -2.17 -11.69
N GLU A 89 -7.87 -2.86 -12.80
CA GLU A 89 -8.92 -3.90 -12.88
C GLU A 89 -8.51 -5.23 -12.26
N HIS A 90 -7.21 -5.48 -12.14
CA HIS A 90 -6.63 -6.75 -11.69
C HIS A 90 -5.78 -6.59 -10.45
N LEU A 91 -5.26 -5.39 -10.22
CA LEU A 91 -4.39 -5.06 -9.11
C LEU A 91 -5.10 -4.06 -8.19
N GLY A 92 -4.85 -4.17 -6.89
CA GLY A 92 -5.37 -3.24 -5.91
C GLY A 92 -4.54 -3.17 -4.64
N PHE A 93 -4.73 -2.12 -3.87
CA PHE A 93 -4.06 -1.96 -2.59
C PHE A 93 -4.93 -1.27 -1.55
N VAL A 94 -4.60 -1.51 -0.30
CA VAL A 94 -5.05 -0.77 0.87
C VAL A 94 -3.82 -0.45 1.71
N VAL A 95 -3.71 0.79 2.18
CA VAL A 95 -2.62 1.27 3.00
C VAL A 95 -3.19 1.93 4.24
N LYS A 96 -2.70 1.52 5.41
CA LYS A 96 -2.99 2.13 6.69
C LYS A 96 -1.76 2.87 7.17
N VAL A 97 -1.87 4.20 7.29
CA VAL A 97 -0.84 5.03 7.92
C VAL A 97 -1.20 5.16 9.39
N LEU A 98 -0.35 4.64 10.27
CA LEU A 98 -0.48 4.75 11.71
C LEU A 98 0.30 5.95 12.20
N SER A 99 -0.39 6.92 12.78
CA SER A 99 0.26 8.11 13.32
C SER A 99 1.16 7.76 14.52
N PRO A 100 2.27 8.49 14.74
CA PRO A 100 3.10 8.33 15.93
C PRO A 100 2.30 8.46 17.23
N HIS A 101 1.28 9.32 17.23
CA HIS A 101 0.35 9.50 18.34
C HIS A 101 -0.44 8.23 18.64
N THR A 102 -0.99 7.57 17.60
CA THR A 102 -1.71 6.30 17.74
C THR A 102 -0.81 5.20 18.27
N ILE A 103 0.43 5.11 17.77
CA ILE A 103 1.43 4.13 18.25
C ILE A 103 1.72 4.36 19.74
N SER A 104 2.02 5.60 20.12
CA SER A 104 2.37 5.98 21.49
C SER A 104 1.23 5.70 22.47
N THR A 105 0.01 6.18 22.15
CA THR A 105 -1.17 6.01 23.02
C THR A 105 -1.65 4.56 23.12
N SER A 106 -1.38 3.74 22.10
CA SER A 106 -1.73 2.31 22.13
C SER A 106 -0.74 1.48 22.96
N MET A 107 0.53 1.86 23.01
CA MET A 107 1.58 1.13 23.73
C MET A 107 1.73 1.56 25.19
N LEU A 108 1.42 2.82 25.53
CA LEU A 108 1.56 3.39 26.88
C LEU A 108 0.30 3.20 27.75
N ARG A 109 -0.44 2.10 27.55
CA ARG A 109 -1.61 1.75 28.36
C ARG A 109 -1.23 1.20 29.72
#